data_AF-A0A7Y2DCP8-F1
#
_entry.id   AF-A0A7Y2DCP8-F1
#
_cell.length_a   1.000
_cell.length_b   1.000
_cell.length_c   1.000
_cell.angle_alpha   90.00
_cell.angle_beta   90.00
_cell.angle_gamma   90.00
#
_symmetry.space_group_name_H-M   'P 1'
#
loop_
_entity.id
_entity.type
_entity.pdbx_description
1 polymer ?
#
loop_
_entity_poly.entity_id
_entity_poly.type
_entity_poly.pdbx_seq_one_letter_code
_entity_poly.pdbx_strand_id
1 'polypeptide(L)' 'RGWLLNELNTMPGFTPISMYPELWAASGLPYDQLIDELVQLALERHGRRRHRTDR' A
#
# COMPACT_ATOMS: atom_id res chain seq x y z
N ARG A 1 22.43 -4.13 21.43
CA ARG A 1 21.45 -3.12 20.97
C ARG A 1 20.86 -3.66 19.67
N GLY A 2 19.54 -3.89 19.63
CA GLY A 2 18.86 -4.47 18.48
C GLY A 2 17.93 -3.46 17.80
N TRP A 3 17.13 -3.94 16.84
CA TRP A 3 16.11 -3.12 16.17
C TRP A 3 14.93 -2.85 17.11
N LEU A 4 14.46 -1.60 17.12
CA LEU A 4 13.21 -1.21 17.76
C LEU A 4 12.24 -0.76 16.66
N LEU A 5 11.13 -1.48 16.50
CA LEU A 5 10.03 -1.06 15.64
C LEU A 5 9.11 -0.15 16.45
N ASN A 6 9.10 1.15 16.12
CA ASN A 6 8.32 2.13 16.86
C ASN A 6 6.81 1.97 16.59
N GLU A 7 6.41 1.95 15.32
CA GLU A 7 5.01 1.91 14.90
C GLU A 7 4.86 1.24 13.54
N LEU A 8 3.71 0.59 13.32
CA LEU A 8 3.22 0.18 12.01
C LEU A 8 1.96 0.98 11.69
N ASN A 9 1.98 1.74 10.60
CA ASN A 9 0.84 2.54 10.14
C ASN A 9 0.19 1.89 8.91
N THR A 10 -1.08 1.53 9.01
CA THR A 10 -1.85 0.89 7.93
C THR A 10 -2.59 1.88 7.02
N MET A 11 -2.64 3.16 7.42
CA MET A 11 -3.27 4.26 6.70
C MET A 11 -2.37 5.51 6.79
N PRO A 12 -1.21 5.50 6.12
CA PRO A 12 -0.27 6.61 6.17
C PRO A 12 -0.86 7.85 5.47
N GLY A 13 -0.28 9.02 5.74
CA GLY A 13 -0.54 10.21 4.94
C GLY A 13 -0.30 9.92 3.45
N PHE A 14 -1.22 10.38 2.60
CA PHE A 14 -1.26 10.01 1.19
C PHE A 14 -1.24 11.20 0.23
N THR A 15 -0.86 12.39 0.72
CA THR A 15 -0.60 13.54 -0.16
C THR A 15 0.70 13.32 -0.94
N PRO A 16 0.94 13.99 -2.09
CA PRO A 16 2.17 13.80 -2.86
C PRO A 16 3.47 14.04 -2.06
N ILE A 17 3.42 14.89 -1.04
CA ILE A 17 4.55 15.21 -0.15
C ILE A 17 4.61 14.34 1.12
N SER A 18 3.70 13.38 1.26
CA SER A 18 3.71 12.45 2.40
C SER A 18 4.84 11.43 2.24
N MET A 19 5.38 10.97 3.38
CA MET A 19 6.51 10.04 3.39
C MET A 19 6.25 8.72 2.65
N TYR A 20 5.04 8.17 2.71
CA TYR A 20 4.73 6.89 2.04
C TYR A 20 4.83 7.01 0.50
N PRO A 21 4.13 7.96 -0.17
CA PRO A 21 4.35 8.29 -1.58
C PRO A 21 5.80 8.59 -1.96
N GLU A 22 6.50 9.42 -1.18
CA GLU A 22 7.89 9.82 -1.48
C GLU A 22 8.87 8.64 -1.49
N LEU A 23 8.75 7.71 -0.54
CA LEU A 23 9.61 6.52 -0.49
C LEU A 23 9.40 5.59 -1.69
N TRP A 24 8.16 5.47 -2.17
CA TRP A 24 7.87 4.71 -3.40
C TRP A 24 8.36 5.43 -4.66
N ALA A 25 8.23 6.75 -4.72
CA ALA A 25 8.81 7.52 -5.81
C ALA A 25 10.33 7.37 -5.86
N ALA A 26 11.00 7.40 -4.71
CA ALA A 26 12.44 7.18 -4.60
C ALA A 26 12.88 5.75 -4.97
N SER A 27 11.99 4.75 -4.86
CA SER A 27 12.22 3.37 -5.33
C SER A 27 11.86 3.15 -6.80
N GLY A 28 11.38 4.17 -7.51
CA GLY A 28 11.07 4.14 -8.94
C GLY A 28 9.60 3.92 -9.28
N LEU A 29 8.69 4.02 -8.32
CA LEU A 29 7.24 3.94 -8.52
C LEU A 29 6.58 5.33 -8.34
N PRO A 30 6.23 6.02 -9.43
CA PRO A 30 5.55 7.32 -9.37
C PRO A 30 4.20 7.28 -8.64
N TYR A 31 3.75 8.44 -8.13
CA TYR A 31 2.56 8.55 -7.28
C TYR A 31 1.25 8.06 -7.94
N ASP A 32 1.04 8.35 -9.21
CA ASP A 32 -0.10 7.87 -9.99
C ASP A 32 -0.09 6.34 -10.11
N GLN A 33 1.07 5.76 -10.45
CA GLN A 33 1.23 4.31 -10.54
C GLN A 33 1.07 3.61 -9.19
N LEU A 34 1.50 4.24 -8.09
CA LEU A 34 1.27 3.73 -6.74
C LEU A 34 -0.23 3.66 -6.41
N ILE A 35 -1.01 4.67 -6.80
CA ILE A 35 -2.46 4.66 -6.61
C ILE A 35 -3.09 3.53 -7.41
N ASP A 36 -2.72 3.39 -8.68
CA ASP A 36 -3.22 2.33 -9.55
C ASP A 36 -2.93 0.94 -8.97
N GLU A 37 -1.71 0.72 -8.50
CA GLU A 37 -1.29 -0.54 -7.86
C GLU A 37 -2.14 -0.86 -6.62
N LEU A 38 -2.34 0.11 -5.72
CA LEU A 38 -3.14 -0.11 -4.51
C LEU A 38 -4.61 -0.43 -4.83
N VAL A 39 -5.18 0.21 -5.85
CA VAL A 39 -6.54 -0.08 -6.32
C VAL A 39 -6.61 -1.50 -6.90
N GLN A 40 -5.64 -1.89 -7.74
CA GLN A 40 -5.56 -3.25 -8.29
C GLN A 40 -5.47 -4.30 -7.18
N LEU A 41 -4.55 -4.12 -6.22
CA LEU A 41 -4.39 -5.01 -5.06
C LEU A 41 -5.69 -5.13 -4.25
N ALA A 42 -6.46 -4.05 -4.11
CA ALA A 42 -7.75 -4.07 -3.43
C ALA A 42 -8.79 -4.92 -4.19
N LEU A 43 -8.88 -4.77 -5.52
CA LEU A 43 -9.76 -5.56 -6.37
C LEU A 43 -9.40 -7.05 -6.35
N GLU A 44 -8.12 -7.38 -6.48
CA GLU A 44 -7.64 -8.77 -6.39
C GLU A 44 -8.00 -9.41 -5.05
N ARG A 45 -7.74 -8.68 -3.95
CA ARG A 45 -8.09 -9.15 -2.60
C ARG A 45 -9.59 -9.35 -2.44
N HIS A 46 -10.40 -8.46 -3.00
CA HIS A 46 -11.85 -8.59 -2.99
C HIS A 46 -12.30 -9.85 -3.75
N GLY A 47 -11.79 -10.08 -4.96
CA GLY A 47 -12.07 -11.27 -5.75
C GLY A 47 -11.70 -12.58 -5.03
N ARG A 48 -10.49 -12.64 -4.43
CA ARG A 48 -10.04 -13.80 -3.62
C ARG A 48 -10.97 -14.09 -2.44
N ARG A 49 -11.48 -13.06 -1.76
CA ARG A 49 -12.42 -13.23 -0.64
C ARG A 49 -13.76 -13.78 -1.09
N ARG A 50 -14.32 -13.26 -2.19
CA ARG A 50 -15.58 -13.74 -2.77
C ARG A 50 -15.53 -15.24 -3.12
N HIS A 51 -14.45 -15.67 -3.77
CA HIS A 51 -14.26 -17.10 -4.09
C HIS A 51 -14.14 -18.01 -2.86
N ARG A 52 -13.77 -17.47 -1.69
CA ARG A 52 -13.68 -18.25 -0.45
C ARG A 52 -15.03 -18.40 0.26
N THR A 53 -15.96 -17.46 0.08
CA THR A 53 -17.32 -17.53 0.66
C THR A 53 -18.28 -18.36 -0.20
N ASP A 54 -17.98 -18.52 -1.49
CA ASP A 54 -18.78 -19.31 -2.43
C ASP A 54 -18.42 -20.81 -2.43
N ARG A 55 -17.44 -21.23 -1.61
CA ARG A 55 -17.07 -22.63 -1.33
C ARG A 55 -17.64 -23.07 0.00
#